data_AF-A0AAE4L8T3-F1
#
_entry.id   AF-A0AAE4L8T3-F1
#
_cell.length_a   1.000
_cell.length_b   1.000
_cell.length_c   1.000
_cell.angle_alpha   90.00
_cell.angle_beta   90.00
_cell.angle_gamma   90.00
#
_symmetry.space_group_name_H-M   'P 1'
#
loop_
_entity.id
_entity.type
_entity.pdbx_description
1 polymer ?
#
loop_
_entity_poly.entity_id
_entity_poly.type
_entity_poly.pdbx_seq_one_letter_code
_entity_poly.pdbx_strand_id
1 'polypeptide(L)'
;MKSRIIVMVVAFWGMTAIWAQDSTPWYMGTWNRHQPNPKAKDMPLVQIDGNHFVTPDGNTILFRGIAISDPDKVARQGHWNKEHFARVKALGANIVRIPIHPIAWRERTPQAYLEMLGEAVDWCTDLKMYVMLDWHTIGNLEMEMFQDPMYVTSKQETFDFWRKISGYFAGNNTVAFYELFNEPTTYRGQLGVCSWSDWKRLVESMITVIRYSDKETIPIVGGFDWAYDLTPLHNEPINATGIAYSVHPYANKSPQPWAATWEENYGFAADTWPVFATEFSHDSKDIPELIDPEKGFVSDNFKLKVPEKGPIRGNILTKPGVPIDFDGDHYGNQIISYLERKGISWCIWVFDPDWGGGKIKSWNYEPTEGLKFFSEAMKGRLKVQK
;
A
#
# COMPACT_ATOMS: atom_id res chain seq x y z
N MET A 1 62.94 -32.66 29.46
CA MET A 1 62.42 -31.27 29.44
C MET A 1 61.39 -31.17 28.32
N LYS A 2 60.23 -30.59 28.61
CA LYS A 2 58.97 -30.71 27.86
C LYS A 2 59.05 -30.09 26.45
N SER A 3 58.54 -30.82 25.46
CA SER A 3 58.23 -30.37 24.10
C SER A 3 57.27 -29.18 24.10
N ARG A 4 57.48 -28.23 23.19
CA ARG A 4 56.45 -27.27 22.76
C ARG A 4 56.44 -27.19 21.23
N ILE A 5 55.51 -27.92 20.64
CA ILE A 5 55.04 -27.72 19.27
C ILE A 5 54.18 -26.46 19.31
N ILE A 6 54.61 -25.41 18.60
CA ILE A 6 53.79 -24.23 18.35
C ILE A 6 52.89 -24.57 17.17
N VAL A 7 51.63 -24.87 17.45
CA VAL A 7 50.58 -24.94 16.42
C VAL A 7 50.14 -23.50 16.15
N MET A 8 50.51 -22.97 14.99
CA MET A 8 49.87 -21.75 14.46
C MET A 8 48.44 -22.08 14.08
N VAL A 9 47.49 -21.73 14.94
CA VAL A 9 46.08 -21.68 14.57
C VAL A 9 45.88 -20.38 13.80
N VAL A 10 45.81 -20.48 12.47
CA VAL A 10 45.32 -19.39 11.63
C VAL A 10 43.81 -19.33 11.83
N ALA A 11 43.36 -18.40 12.68
CA ALA A 11 41.96 -18.04 12.78
C ALA A 11 41.57 -17.28 11.50
N PHE A 12 40.95 -17.98 10.56
CA PHE A 12 40.19 -17.34 9.48
C PHE A 12 39.00 -16.63 10.13
N TRP A 13 39.14 -15.32 10.33
CA TRP A 13 37.99 -14.48 10.64
C TRP A 13 37.03 -14.54 9.46
N GLY A 14 35.79 -14.91 9.77
CA GLY A 14 34.73 -15.15 8.81
C GLY A 14 34.62 -13.99 7.82
N MET A 15 34.55 -14.37 6.54
CA MET A 15 34.10 -13.49 5.48
C MET A 15 32.84 -12.76 5.96
N THR A 16 32.90 -11.44 6.04
CA THR A 16 31.70 -10.63 6.00
C THR A 16 30.90 -11.10 4.80
N ALA A 17 29.65 -11.51 5.03
CA ALA A 17 28.72 -11.80 3.95
C ALA A 17 28.60 -10.54 3.10
N ILE A 18 29.37 -10.48 2.02
CA ILE A 18 29.10 -9.57 0.93
C ILE A 18 27.74 -10.02 0.43
N TRP A 19 26.72 -9.19 0.65
CA TRP A 19 25.40 -9.34 0.08
C TRP A 19 25.59 -9.72 -1.38
N ALA A 20 25.24 -10.95 -1.75
CA ALA A 20 25.33 -11.42 -3.12
C ALA A 20 24.24 -10.71 -3.90
N GLN A 21 24.52 -9.46 -4.29
CA GLN A 21 23.82 -8.80 -5.37
C GLN A 21 24.03 -9.70 -6.59
N ASP A 22 22.94 -10.09 -7.26
CA ASP A 22 23.01 -10.87 -8.50
C ASP A 22 24.05 -10.24 -9.43
N SER A 23 25.21 -10.90 -9.54
CA SER A 23 26.35 -10.39 -10.31
C SER A 23 26.11 -10.46 -11.83
N THR A 24 25.01 -11.10 -12.24
CA THR A 24 24.53 -11.16 -13.61
C THR A 24 24.00 -9.79 -14.03
N PRO A 25 24.57 -9.17 -15.10
CA PRO A 25 24.01 -7.96 -15.65
C PRO A 25 22.53 -8.14 -16.00
N TRP A 26 21.71 -7.11 -15.78
CA TRP A 26 20.26 -7.16 -15.96
C TRP A 26 19.83 -7.61 -17.38
N TYR A 27 20.68 -7.42 -18.39
CA TYR A 27 20.47 -7.83 -19.79
C TYR A 27 21.00 -9.23 -20.13
N MET A 28 21.80 -9.85 -19.25
CA MET A 28 22.35 -11.20 -19.42
C MET A 28 21.51 -12.27 -18.73
N GLY A 29 20.69 -11.88 -17.75
CA GLY A 29 19.70 -12.80 -17.19
C GLY A 29 18.75 -13.24 -18.31
N THR A 30 18.53 -14.54 -18.44
CA THR A 30 17.26 -15.04 -18.95
C THR A 30 16.21 -14.65 -17.91
N TRP A 31 15.85 -13.36 -17.85
CA TRP A 31 14.52 -12.99 -17.42
C TRP A 31 13.65 -13.64 -18.48
N ASN A 32 13.33 -14.93 -18.24
CA ASN A 32 12.34 -15.65 -18.99
C ASN A 32 11.23 -14.63 -19.13
N ARG A 33 10.89 -14.25 -20.37
CA ARG A 33 9.55 -13.73 -20.61
C ARG A 33 8.67 -14.76 -19.96
N HIS A 34 8.22 -14.46 -18.74
CA HIS A 34 7.46 -15.41 -17.96
C HIS A 34 6.33 -15.80 -18.89
N GLN A 35 6.08 -17.10 -19.05
CA GLN A 35 5.05 -17.52 -19.97
C GLN A 35 3.80 -16.73 -19.60
N PRO A 36 3.18 -16.01 -20.54
CA PRO A 36 2.07 -15.13 -20.22
C PRO A 36 1.08 -15.92 -19.39
N ASN A 37 0.73 -15.39 -18.21
CA ASN A 37 -0.19 -16.06 -17.31
C ASN A 37 -1.45 -16.42 -18.13
N PRO A 38 -1.87 -17.70 -18.20
CA PRO A 38 -2.99 -18.10 -19.05
C PRO A 38 -4.30 -17.41 -18.67
N LYS A 39 -4.41 -16.89 -17.45
CA LYS A 39 -5.55 -16.14 -16.93
C LYS A 39 -5.38 -14.61 -16.99
N ALA A 40 -4.30 -14.12 -17.59
CA ALA A 40 -3.95 -12.69 -17.61
C ALA A 40 -5.06 -11.78 -18.12
N LYS A 41 -5.97 -12.29 -18.97
CA LYS A 41 -7.08 -11.53 -19.57
C LYS A 41 -8.46 -11.96 -19.05
N ASP A 42 -8.53 -12.76 -17.98
CA ASP A 42 -9.79 -13.24 -17.38
C ASP A 42 -10.55 -12.16 -16.59
N MET A 43 -9.83 -11.10 -16.19
CA MET A 43 -10.39 -9.89 -15.60
C MET A 43 -10.52 -8.81 -16.68
N PRO A 44 -11.58 -7.97 -16.66
CA PRO A 44 -11.64 -6.79 -17.51
C PRO A 44 -10.43 -5.87 -17.27
N LEU A 45 -9.93 -5.23 -18.33
CA LEU A 45 -8.89 -4.23 -18.19
C LEU A 45 -9.46 -3.00 -17.47
N VAL A 46 -8.75 -2.49 -16.46
CA VAL A 46 -9.07 -1.20 -15.84
C VAL A 46 -8.46 -0.09 -16.69
N GLN A 47 -9.27 0.90 -17.05
CA GLN A 47 -8.86 2.05 -17.84
C GLN A 47 -9.20 3.34 -17.08
N ILE A 48 -8.67 4.46 -17.55
CA ILE A 48 -9.00 5.80 -17.03
C ILE A 48 -9.83 6.52 -18.09
N ASP A 49 -10.98 7.05 -17.66
CA ASP A 49 -11.80 7.99 -18.43
C ASP A 49 -12.07 9.22 -17.56
N GLY A 50 -11.52 10.37 -17.97
CA GLY A 50 -11.48 11.57 -17.14
C GLY A 50 -10.83 11.32 -15.78
N ASN A 51 -11.58 11.59 -14.71
CA ASN A 51 -11.21 11.40 -13.31
C ASN A 51 -11.71 10.06 -12.72
N HIS A 52 -12.13 9.11 -13.56
CA HIS A 52 -12.71 7.83 -13.13
C HIS A 52 -11.95 6.62 -13.65
N PHE A 53 -12.01 5.54 -12.89
CA PHE A 53 -11.64 4.21 -13.38
C PHE A 53 -12.85 3.57 -14.06
N VAL A 54 -12.64 2.92 -15.21
CA VAL A 54 -13.70 2.27 -15.98
C VAL A 54 -13.26 0.89 -16.48
N THR A 55 -14.23 0.01 -16.71
CA THR A 55 -14.04 -1.21 -17.52
C THR A 55 -14.16 -0.89 -19.03
N PRO A 56 -13.76 -1.80 -19.93
CA PRO A 56 -13.75 -1.51 -21.38
C PRO A 56 -15.13 -1.29 -22.00
N ASP A 57 -16.20 -1.70 -21.31
CA ASP A 57 -17.59 -1.44 -21.69
C ASP A 57 -18.11 -0.08 -21.17
N GLY A 58 -17.26 0.72 -20.51
CA GLY A 58 -17.57 2.06 -20.04
C GLY A 58 -18.19 2.14 -18.65
N ASN A 59 -18.29 1.03 -17.91
CA ASN A 59 -18.81 1.07 -16.55
C ASN A 59 -17.77 1.63 -15.58
N THR A 60 -18.14 2.65 -14.82
CA THR A 60 -17.31 3.21 -13.74
C THR A 60 -17.09 2.19 -12.62
N ILE A 61 -15.85 2.08 -12.17
CA ILE A 61 -15.44 1.24 -11.04
C ILE A 61 -15.07 2.15 -9.87
N LEU A 62 -15.70 1.90 -8.73
CA LEU A 62 -15.22 2.40 -7.45
C LEU A 62 -14.55 1.25 -6.70
N PHE A 63 -13.24 1.33 -6.50
CA PHE A 63 -12.52 0.30 -5.76
C PHE A 63 -12.73 0.48 -4.26
N ARG A 64 -13.02 -0.63 -3.60
CA ARG A 64 -13.20 -0.75 -2.15
C ARG A 64 -12.44 -1.98 -1.71
N GLY A 65 -11.41 -1.78 -0.89
CA GLY A 65 -10.50 -2.87 -0.56
C GLY A 65 -9.83 -2.71 0.79
N ILE A 66 -8.83 -3.56 0.99
CA ILE A 66 -8.02 -3.65 2.19
C ILE A 66 -6.61 -4.10 1.80
N ALA A 67 -5.60 -3.53 2.45
CA ALA A 67 -4.24 -4.01 2.36
C ALA A 67 -4.07 -5.29 3.18
N ILE A 68 -3.35 -6.28 2.67
CA ILE A 68 -2.78 -7.35 3.50
C ILE A 68 -1.42 -6.92 4.05
N SER A 69 -0.82 -7.72 4.93
CA SER A 69 0.59 -7.53 5.28
C SER A 69 1.53 -8.09 4.21
N ASP A 70 2.83 -7.82 4.35
CA ASP A 70 3.84 -8.24 3.37
C ASP A 70 3.76 -9.76 3.10
N PRO A 71 3.73 -10.20 1.82
CA PRO A 71 3.75 -11.60 1.43
C PRO A 71 4.76 -12.46 2.19
N ASP A 72 5.97 -11.97 2.45
CA ASP A 72 6.99 -12.70 3.23
C ASP A 72 6.51 -12.99 4.65
N LYS A 73 5.94 -12.00 5.34
CA LYS A 73 5.40 -12.16 6.70
C LYS A 73 4.29 -13.21 6.71
N VAL A 74 3.30 -13.03 5.84
CA VAL A 74 2.12 -13.90 5.74
C VAL A 74 2.57 -15.34 5.45
N ALA A 75 3.57 -15.52 4.59
CA ALA A 75 4.15 -16.83 4.28
C ALA A 75 4.94 -17.44 5.46
N ARG A 76 5.79 -16.67 6.14
CA ARG A 76 6.53 -17.14 7.33
C ARG A 76 5.61 -17.57 8.46
N GLN A 77 4.41 -16.99 8.53
CA GLN A 77 3.38 -17.36 9.51
C GLN A 77 2.46 -18.50 9.02
N GLY A 78 2.65 -19.02 7.80
CA GLY A 78 1.91 -20.17 7.27
C GLY A 78 0.54 -19.82 6.68
N HIS A 79 0.28 -18.54 6.39
CA HIS A 79 -1.03 -18.06 5.92
C HIS A 79 -1.03 -17.57 4.47
N TRP A 80 0.09 -17.71 3.74
CA TRP A 80 0.16 -17.35 2.31
C TRP A 80 -0.49 -18.41 1.44
N ASN A 81 -1.82 -18.31 1.31
CA ASN A 81 -2.62 -19.26 0.56
C ASN A 81 -3.93 -18.61 0.07
N LYS A 82 -4.62 -19.28 -0.85
CA LYS A 82 -5.88 -18.80 -1.44
C LYS A 82 -6.98 -18.52 -0.41
N GLU A 83 -7.00 -19.20 0.74
CA GLU A 83 -8.01 -18.94 1.78
C GLU A 83 -7.87 -17.51 2.31
N HIS A 84 -6.66 -17.02 2.54
CA HIS A 84 -6.43 -15.64 3.00
C HIS A 84 -7.09 -14.61 2.09
N PHE A 85 -6.90 -14.74 0.78
CA PHE A 85 -7.53 -13.88 -0.23
C PHE A 85 -9.04 -14.10 -0.35
N ALA A 86 -9.52 -15.33 -0.15
CA ALA A 86 -10.96 -15.62 -0.10
C ALA A 86 -11.63 -14.94 1.10
N ARG A 87 -10.93 -14.83 2.24
CA ARG A 87 -11.40 -14.06 3.40
C ARG A 87 -11.49 -12.57 3.08
N VAL A 88 -10.49 -12.01 2.40
CA VAL A 88 -10.56 -10.62 1.90
C VAL A 88 -11.77 -10.42 0.99
N LYS A 89 -11.96 -11.30 0.00
CA LYS A 89 -13.11 -11.24 -0.91
C LYS A 89 -14.46 -11.32 -0.18
N ALA A 90 -14.57 -12.14 0.86
CA ALA A 90 -15.79 -12.30 1.65
C ALA A 90 -16.21 -11.03 2.42
N LEU A 91 -15.28 -10.10 2.64
CA LEU A 91 -15.58 -8.77 3.20
C LEU A 91 -16.31 -7.86 2.21
N GLY A 92 -16.39 -8.25 0.93
CA GLY A 92 -16.93 -7.42 -0.15
C GLY A 92 -15.86 -6.67 -0.94
N ALA A 93 -14.57 -6.90 -0.66
CA ALA A 93 -13.48 -6.26 -1.37
C ALA A 93 -13.52 -6.60 -2.88
N ASN A 94 -13.28 -5.60 -3.72
CA ASN A 94 -13.05 -5.79 -5.15
C ASN A 94 -11.59 -5.60 -5.56
N ILE A 95 -10.74 -5.19 -4.60
CA ILE A 95 -9.29 -5.08 -4.76
C ILE A 95 -8.58 -5.46 -3.44
N VAL A 96 -7.38 -6.00 -3.56
CA VAL A 96 -6.43 -6.16 -2.46
C VAL A 96 -5.15 -5.37 -2.77
N ARG A 97 -4.64 -4.67 -1.77
CA ARG A 97 -3.34 -3.99 -1.83
C ARG A 97 -2.26 -4.87 -1.19
N ILE A 98 -1.15 -5.08 -1.89
CA ILE A 98 -0.04 -5.92 -1.47
C ILE A 98 1.18 -5.03 -1.24
N PRO A 99 1.52 -4.70 0.02
CA PRO A 99 2.70 -3.91 0.33
C PRO A 99 3.96 -4.78 0.24
N ILE A 100 4.93 -4.36 -0.57
CA ILE A 100 6.18 -5.08 -0.81
C ILE A 100 7.32 -4.32 -0.17
N HIS A 101 7.85 -4.82 0.95
CA HIS A 101 8.93 -4.16 1.68
C HIS A 101 10.29 -4.43 1.02
N PRO A 102 11.16 -3.42 0.86
CA PRO A 102 12.48 -3.59 0.27
C PRO A 102 13.33 -4.66 0.94
N ILE A 103 13.28 -4.77 2.27
CA ILE A 103 14.01 -5.81 2.99
C ILE A 103 13.53 -7.22 2.62
N ALA A 104 12.21 -7.44 2.56
CA ALA A 104 11.63 -8.74 2.23
C ALA A 104 11.89 -9.13 0.76
N TRP A 105 11.81 -8.15 -0.15
CA TRP A 105 12.18 -8.29 -1.55
C TRP A 105 13.63 -8.79 -1.73
N ARG A 106 14.57 -8.21 -0.98
CA ARG A 106 15.98 -8.65 -0.99
C ARG A 106 16.14 -10.03 -0.36
N GLU A 107 15.57 -10.26 0.82
CA GLU A 107 15.75 -11.51 1.57
C GLU A 107 15.23 -12.74 0.82
N ARG A 108 14.10 -12.63 0.13
CA ARG A 108 13.57 -13.73 -0.70
C ARG A 108 14.25 -13.85 -2.07
N THR A 109 15.02 -12.86 -2.47
CA THR A 109 15.42 -12.57 -3.86
C THR A 109 14.25 -12.11 -4.74
N PRO A 110 14.52 -11.24 -5.74
CA PRO A 110 13.52 -10.81 -6.72
C PRO A 110 12.71 -11.93 -7.37
N GLN A 111 13.36 -13.02 -7.76
CA GLN A 111 12.71 -14.10 -8.49
C GLN A 111 11.68 -14.84 -7.63
N ALA A 112 12.06 -15.26 -6.41
CA ALA A 112 11.12 -15.99 -5.55
C ALA A 112 9.97 -15.09 -5.07
N TYR A 113 10.23 -13.79 -4.88
CA TYR A 113 9.18 -12.85 -4.52
C TYR A 113 8.18 -12.63 -5.67
N LEU A 114 8.65 -12.54 -6.92
CA LEU A 114 7.78 -12.47 -8.11
C LEU A 114 6.88 -13.71 -8.25
N GLU A 115 7.41 -14.89 -7.95
CA GLU A 115 6.63 -16.14 -7.96
C GLU A 115 5.49 -16.09 -6.93
N MET A 116 5.76 -15.63 -5.70
CA MET A 116 4.73 -15.42 -4.69
C MET A 116 3.66 -14.42 -5.16
N LEU A 117 4.06 -13.28 -5.71
CA LEU A 117 3.11 -12.31 -6.27
C LEU A 117 2.28 -12.93 -7.40
N GLY A 118 2.88 -13.78 -8.24
CA GLY A 118 2.18 -14.56 -9.27
C GLY A 118 1.06 -15.44 -8.69
N GLU A 119 1.34 -16.17 -7.60
CA GLU A 119 0.34 -16.98 -6.89
C GLU A 119 -0.83 -16.13 -6.38
N ALA A 120 -0.54 -14.98 -5.75
CA ALA A 120 -1.58 -14.06 -5.28
C ALA A 120 -2.43 -13.52 -6.43
N VAL A 121 -1.82 -13.17 -7.56
CA VAL A 121 -2.52 -12.70 -8.75
C VAL A 121 -3.43 -13.79 -9.31
N ASP A 122 -2.99 -15.04 -9.35
CA ASP A 122 -3.83 -16.18 -9.76
C ASP A 122 -5.03 -16.39 -8.84
N TRP A 123 -4.80 -16.35 -7.52
CA TRP A 123 -5.87 -16.47 -6.54
C TRP A 123 -6.88 -15.33 -6.66
N CYS A 124 -6.41 -14.09 -6.84
CA CYS A 124 -7.25 -12.92 -7.01
C CYS A 124 -8.06 -12.97 -8.32
N THR A 125 -7.45 -13.48 -9.40
CA THR A 125 -8.12 -13.69 -10.70
C THR A 125 -9.28 -14.67 -10.56
N ASP A 126 -9.06 -15.80 -9.87
CA ASP A 126 -10.11 -16.79 -9.58
C ASP A 126 -11.23 -16.21 -8.69
N LEU A 127 -10.87 -15.33 -7.76
CA LEU A 127 -11.79 -14.69 -6.82
C LEU A 127 -12.48 -13.43 -7.39
N LYS A 128 -12.17 -13.06 -8.64
CA LYS A 128 -12.65 -11.82 -9.29
C LYS A 128 -12.38 -10.59 -8.42
N MET A 129 -11.12 -10.43 -8.04
CA MET A 129 -10.60 -9.33 -7.22
C MET A 129 -9.35 -8.78 -7.91
N TYR A 130 -9.22 -7.46 -8.02
CA TYR A 130 -8.03 -6.83 -8.58
C TYR A 130 -6.89 -6.78 -7.54
N VAL A 131 -5.69 -6.52 -8.02
CA VAL A 131 -4.47 -6.37 -7.21
C VAL A 131 -3.85 -5.00 -7.45
N MET A 132 -3.45 -4.35 -6.36
CA MET A 132 -2.53 -3.23 -6.34
C MET A 132 -1.19 -3.70 -5.75
N LEU A 133 -0.12 -3.55 -6.51
CA LEU A 133 1.24 -3.82 -6.02
C LEU A 133 1.87 -2.50 -5.57
N ASP A 134 2.30 -2.45 -4.32
CA ASP A 134 2.83 -1.26 -3.68
C ASP A 134 4.32 -1.46 -3.33
N TRP A 135 5.17 -0.57 -3.81
CA TRP A 135 6.55 -0.50 -3.34
C TRP A 135 6.59 0.19 -1.99
N HIS A 136 6.58 -0.63 -0.94
CA HIS A 136 6.25 -0.20 0.41
C HIS A 136 7.45 0.37 1.15
N THR A 137 7.79 1.61 0.80
CA THR A 137 8.89 2.40 1.37
C THR A 137 8.39 3.74 1.90
N ILE A 138 8.96 4.18 3.03
CA ILE A 138 8.62 5.44 3.70
C ILE A 138 9.89 6.29 3.81
N GLY A 139 9.87 7.48 3.20
CA GLY A 139 10.97 8.44 3.30
C GLY A 139 11.22 9.28 2.06
N ASN A 140 12.49 9.65 1.89
CA ASN A 140 12.97 10.51 0.82
C ASN A 140 13.93 9.74 -0.10
N LEU A 141 13.41 9.24 -1.21
CA LEU A 141 14.20 8.51 -2.21
C LEU A 141 15.26 9.36 -2.90
N GLU A 142 15.05 10.68 -3.02
CA GLU A 142 16.02 11.56 -3.69
C GLU A 142 17.36 11.59 -2.94
N MET A 143 17.28 11.51 -1.61
CA MET A 143 18.44 11.48 -0.71
C MET A 143 18.75 10.08 -0.18
N GLU A 144 17.94 9.07 -0.53
CA GLU A 144 17.99 7.70 -0.02
C GLU A 144 17.98 7.64 1.53
N MET A 145 17.13 8.48 2.15
CA MET A 145 16.94 8.57 3.59
C MET A 145 15.53 8.08 3.97
N PHE A 146 15.44 7.08 4.84
CA PHE A 146 14.19 6.37 5.13
C PHE A 146 13.86 6.35 6.61
N GLN A 147 12.57 6.19 6.92
CA GLN A 147 12.06 6.25 8.30
C GLN A 147 12.54 5.08 9.17
N ASP A 148 12.73 3.90 8.58
CA ASP A 148 13.14 2.66 9.27
C ASP A 148 13.98 1.79 8.32
N PRO A 149 14.94 0.99 8.84
CA PRO A 149 15.71 0.04 8.03
C PRO A 149 14.89 -0.88 7.12
N MET A 150 13.65 -1.25 7.50
CA MET A 150 12.80 -2.10 6.66
C MET A 150 12.41 -1.45 5.32
N TYR A 151 12.41 -0.12 5.26
CA TYR A 151 12.08 0.68 4.07
C TYR A 151 13.30 1.08 3.24
N VAL A 152 14.52 0.77 3.70
CA VAL A 152 15.74 1.19 3.01
C VAL A 152 15.81 0.57 1.62
N THR A 153 15.93 1.45 0.62
CA THR A 153 16.13 1.14 -0.80
C THR A 153 17.08 2.17 -1.41
N SER A 154 17.36 2.06 -2.71
CA SER A 154 18.06 3.07 -3.50
C SER A 154 17.25 3.43 -4.73
N LYS A 155 17.61 4.52 -5.43
CA LYS A 155 17.04 4.83 -6.75
C LYS A 155 17.26 3.67 -7.71
N GLN A 156 18.46 3.07 -7.69
CA GLN A 156 18.80 1.93 -8.54
C GLN A 156 17.90 0.71 -8.25
N GLU A 157 17.77 0.33 -6.98
CA GLU A 157 16.92 -0.81 -6.57
C GLU A 157 15.45 -0.55 -6.90
N THR A 158 14.96 0.67 -6.67
CA THR A 158 13.57 1.05 -6.99
C THR A 158 13.29 0.98 -8.50
N PHE A 159 14.19 1.48 -9.35
CA PHE A 159 14.01 1.34 -10.80
C PHE A 159 14.11 -0.11 -11.28
N ASP A 160 15.00 -0.90 -10.67
CA ASP A 160 15.15 -2.31 -11.00
C ASP A 160 13.94 -3.15 -10.54
N PHE A 161 13.38 -2.84 -9.36
CA PHE A 161 12.11 -3.38 -8.88
C PHE A 161 10.99 -3.13 -9.89
N TRP A 162 10.77 -1.86 -10.28
CA TRP A 162 9.71 -1.52 -11.23
C TRP A 162 9.93 -2.10 -12.62
N ARG A 163 11.18 -2.22 -13.08
CA ARG A 163 11.51 -2.93 -14.33
C ARG A 163 11.09 -4.40 -14.27
N LYS A 164 11.36 -5.08 -13.15
CA LYS A 164 11.03 -6.50 -12.97
C LYS A 164 9.54 -6.72 -12.81
N ILE A 165 8.86 -5.92 -11.97
CA ILE A 165 7.42 -6.00 -11.74
C ILE A 165 6.65 -5.76 -13.05
N SER A 166 6.94 -4.64 -13.74
CA SER A 166 6.28 -4.34 -15.01
C SER A 166 6.60 -5.36 -16.10
N GLY A 167 7.82 -5.90 -16.16
CA GLY A 167 8.18 -6.98 -17.08
C GLY A 167 7.45 -8.29 -16.81
N TYR A 168 7.26 -8.64 -15.54
CA TYR A 168 6.64 -9.89 -15.12
C TYR A 168 5.12 -9.88 -15.29
N PHE A 169 4.47 -8.75 -14.97
CA PHE A 169 3.01 -8.61 -14.98
C PHE A 169 2.45 -7.90 -16.23
N ALA A 170 3.29 -7.52 -17.19
CA ALA A 170 2.85 -6.88 -18.43
C ALA A 170 1.66 -7.61 -19.08
N GLY A 171 0.57 -6.88 -19.25
CA GLY A 171 -0.67 -7.40 -19.86
C GLY A 171 -1.53 -8.28 -18.96
N ASN A 172 -1.25 -8.38 -17.65
CA ASN A 172 -2.14 -9.04 -16.70
C ASN A 172 -3.16 -8.06 -16.13
N ASN A 173 -4.42 -8.18 -16.56
CA ASN A 173 -5.51 -7.28 -16.20
C ASN A 173 -5.90 -7.35 -14.71
N THR A 174 -5.53 -8.43 -14.00
CA THR A 174 -5.78 -8.55 -12.56
C THR A 174 -4.89 -7.59 -11.78
N VAL A 175 -3.67 -7.32 -12.26
CA VAL A 175 -2.78 -6.31 -11.69
C VAL A 175 -3.14 -4.94 -12.27
N ALA A 176 -4.10 -4.29 -11.62
CA ALA A 176 -4.66 -3.03 -12.09
C ALA A 176 -3.77 -1.83 -11.78
N PHE A 177 -2.99 -1.90 -10.69
CA PHE A 177 -2.25 -0.75 -10.18
C PHE A 177 -0.82 -1.07 -9.73
N TYR A 178 0.06 -0.11 -9.99
CA TYR A 178 1.43 -0.04 -9.47
C TYR A 178 1.57 1.22 -8.61
N GLU A 179 1.51 1.11 -7.29
CA GLU A 179 1.76 2.23 -6.38
C GLU A 179 3.27 2.43 -6.20
N LEU A 180 3.79 3.51 -6.79
CA LEU A 180 5.21 3.64 -7.13
C LEU A 180 6.15 3.74 -5.94
N PHE A 181 5.65 4.35 -4.88
CA PHE A 181 6.35 4.59 -3.62
C PHE A 181 5.29 4.93 -2.58
N ASN A 182 5.19 4.09 -1.55
CA ASN A 182 4.15 4.17 -0.52
C ASN A 182 4.01 5.57 0.12
N GLU A 183 5.02 6.05 0.84
CA GLU A 183 4.87 7.30 1.62
C GLU A 183 6.07 8.24 1.44
N PRO A 184 6.03 9.12 0.42
CA PRO A 184 7.03 10.16 0.25
C PRO A 184 6.97 11.15 1.43
N THR A 185 8.12 11.36 2.08
CA THR A 185 8.22 12.30 3.19
C THR A 185 9.66 12.77 3.40
N THR A 186 9.84 14.05 3.72
CA THR A 186 11.11 14.60 4.21
C THR A 186 11.17 14.60 5.74
N TYR A 187 10.10 14.17 6.40
CA TYR A 187 9.90 14.23 7.85
C TYR A 187 10.32 15.59 8.45
N ARG A 188 9.71 16.66 7.94
CA ARG A 188 10.02 18.05 8.36
C ARG A 188 11.53 18.37 8.24
N GLY A 189 12.18 17.82 7.22
CA GLY A 189 13.60 18.01 6.91
C GLY A 189 14.56 17.01 7.56
N GLN A 190 14.09 16.10 8.44
CA GLN A 190 14.95 15.09 9.08
C GLN A 190 15.46 14.03 8.10
N LEU A 191 14.73 13.78 7.01
CA LEU A 191 15.12 12.89 5.92
C LEU A 191 15.70 13.66 4.72
N GLY A 192 16.32 14.81 4.99
CA GLY A 192 16.93 15.66 3.97
C GLY A 192 15.92 16.49 3.18
N VAL A 193 16.38 17.07 2.09
CA VAL A 193 15.59 17.93 1.20
C VAL A 193 15.16 17.16 -0.04
N CYS A 194 13.94 17.42 -0.49
CA CYS A 194 13.42 16.97 -1.77
C CYS A 194 12.31 17.95 -2.16
N SER A 195 12.49 18.68 -3.27
CA SER A 195 11.42 19.53 -3.77
C SER A 195 10.37 18.69 -4.49
N TRP A 196 9.16 19.23 -4.67
CA TRP A 196 8.16 18.56 -5.51
C TRP A 196 8.66 18.34 -6.93
N SER A 197 9.39 19.29 -7.52
CA SER A 197 9.94 19.14 -8.87
C SER A 197 10.99 18.02 -8.97
N ASP A 198 11.77 17.78 -7.90
CA ASP A 198 12.68 16.64 -7.83
C ASP A 198 11.92 15.31 -7.71
N TRP A 199 10.92 15.26 -6.83
CA TRP A 199 10.05 14.10 -6.69
C TRP A 199 9.30 13.75 -7.98
N LYS A 200 8.69 14.75 -8.62
CA LYS A 200 8.04 14.64 -9.93
C LYS A 200 8.98 14.04 -10.98
N ARG A 201 10.23 14.50 -11.04
CA ARG A 201 11.24 13.98 -11.99
C ARG A 201 11.56 12.50 -11.73
N LEU A 202 11.68 12.11 -10.46
CA LEU A 202 11.90 10.71 -10.09
C LEU A 202 10.71 9.82 -10.49
N VAL A 203 9.49 10.26 -10.15
CA VAL A 203 8.25 9.56 -10.48
C VAL A 203 8.08 9.39 -11.98
N GLU A 204 8.29 10.45 -12.77
CA GLU A 204 8.22 10.39 -14.24
C GLU A 204 9.25 9.43 -14.83
N SER A 205 10.43 9.32 -14.19
CA SER A 205 11.45 8.34 -14.56
C SER A 205 10.99 6.90 -14.26
N MET A 206 10.35 6.66 -13.10
CA MET A 206 9.78 5.35 -12.75
C MET A 206 8.68 4.95 -13.75
N ILE A 207 7.77 5.88 -14.07
CA ILE A 207 6.72 5.66 -15.07
C ILE A 207 7.33 5.30 -16.42
N THR A 208 8.39 6.01 -16.84
CA THR A 208 9.09 5.70 -18.09
C THR A 208 9.67 4.28 -18.09
N VAL A 209 10.27 3.84 -16.99
CA VAL A 209 10.78 2.47 -16.83
C VAL A 209 9.66 1.44 -16.94
N ILE A 210 8.52 1.67 -16.28
CA ILE A 210 7.35 0.78 -16.33
C ILE A 210 6.80 0.70 -17.76
N ARG A 211 6.59 1.84 -18.41
CA ARG A 211 5.99 1.95 -19.75
C ARG A 211 6.83 1.32 -20.86
N TYR A 212 8.09 1.00 -20.60
CA TYR A 212 8.89 0.19 -21.51
C TYR A 212 8.29 -1.22 -21.70
N SER A 213 7.89 -1.86 -20.60
CA SER A 213 7.37 -3.23 -20.59
C SER A 213 5.84 -3.28 -20.56
N ASP A 214 5.21 -2.40 -19.79
CA ASP A 214 3.79 -2.44 -19.47
C ASP A 214 3.10 -1.09 -19.72
N LYS A 215 2.25 -1.07 -20.75
CA LYS A 215 1.54 0.14 -21.20
C LYS A 215 0.12 0.24 -20.66
N GLU A 216 -0.38 -0.79 -19.97
CA GLU A 216 -1.78 -0.93 -19.59
C GLU A 216 -2.00 -0.66 -18.10
N THR A 217 -1.18 -1.26 -17.21
CA THR A 217 -1.34 -1.09 -15.75
C THR A 217 -1.15 0.37 -15.34
N ILE A 218 -1.93 0.84 -14.36
CA ILE A 218 -2.02 2.25 -13.97
C ILE A 218 -1.01 2.54 -12.84
N PRO A 219 0.01 3.40 -13.04
CA PRO A 219 0.84 3.90 -11.95
C PRO A 219 0.04 4.80 -11.00
N ILE A 220 0.22 4.62 -9.69
CA ILE A 220 -0.31 5.48 -8.65
C ILE A 220 0.83 6.27 -8.00
N VAL A 221 0.65 7.59 -7.89
CA VAL A 221 1.67 8.53 -7.41
C VAL A 221 1.21 9.19 -6.10
N GLY A 222 2.02 9.04 -5.05
CA GLY A 222 1.81 9.73 -3.78
C GLY A 222 2.45 11.12 -3.71
N GLY A 223 1.82 11.99 -2.93
CA GLY A 223 2.34 13.29 -2.52
C GLY A 223 3.31 13.22 -1.33
N PHE A 224 3.75 14.39 -0.85
CA PHE A 224 4.52 14.46 0.40
C PHE A 224 3.61 14.30 1.63
N ASP A 225 4.20 14.48 2.82
CA ASP A 225 3.53 14.30 4.10
C ASP A 225 2.94 12.89 4.24
N TRP A 226 3.73 11.86 3.91
CA TRP A 226 3.31 10.45 3.92
C TRP A 226 2.10 10.23 3.00
N ALA A 227 2.27 10.60 1.72
CA ALA A 227 1.20 10.51 0.72
C ALA A 227 -0.10 11.19 1.14
N TYR A 228 -0.05 12.34 1.82
CA TYR A 228 -1.25 13.06 2.24
C TYR A 228 -1.50 14.35 1.44
N ASP A 229 -0.41 15.05 1.11
CA ASP A 229 -0.47 16.38 0.49
C ASP A 229 -0.31 16.30 -1.03
N LEU A 230 -1.39 16.60 -1.76
CA LEU A 230 -1.41 16.74 -3.21
C LEU A 230 -1.46 18.20 -3.67
N THR A 231 -1.40 19.19 -2.79
CA THR A 231 -1.43 20.62 -3.16
C THR A 231 -0.43 21.03 -4.25
N PRO A 232 0.76 20.41 -4.42
CA PRO A 232 1.65 20.74 -5.53
C PRO A 232 1.03 20.54 -6.93
N LEU A 233 -0.02 19.71 -7.05
CA LEU A 233 -0.72 19.46 -8.32
C LEU A 233 -1.42 20.69 -8.89
N HIS A 234 -1.70 21.72 -8.06
CA HIS A 234 -2.24 22.99 -8.56
C HIS A 234 -1.31 23.67 -9.58
N ASN A 235 -0.01 23.45 -9.46
CA ASN A 235 1.00 24.17 -10.25
C ASN A 235 1.85 23.23 -11.11
N GLU A 236 2.17 22.03 -10.60
CA GLU A 236 3.11 21.10 -11.22
C GLU A 236 2.59 19.66 -11.21
N PRO A 237 1.46 19.35 -11.88
CA PRO A 237 1.00 17.97 -11.98
C PRO A 237 2.02 17.07 -12.70
N ILE A 238 2.00 15.77 -12.41
CA ILE A 238 2.86 14.79 -13.10
C ILE A 238 2.52 14.79 -14.59
N ASN A 239 3.55 14.90 -15.44
CA ASN A 239 3.41 14.93 -16.89
C ASN A 239 3.42 13.52 -17.47
N ALA A 240 2.41 12.74 -17.09
CA ALA A 240 2.15 11.39 -17.62
C ALA A 240 0.65 11.14 -17.76
N THR A 241 0.27 10.27 -18.69
CA THR A 241 -1.11 9.85 -18.90
C THR A 241 -1.35 8.45 -18.34
N GLY A 242 -2.62 8.11 -18.08
CA GLY A 242 -2.98 6.80 -17.55
C GLY A 242 -2.37 6.55 -16.16
N ILE A 243 -2.37 7.58 -15.31
CA ILE A 243 -1.92 7.53 -13.90
C ILE A 243 -3.06 7.92 -12.96
N ALA A 244 -2.92 7.56 -11.70
CA ALA A 244 -3.76 8.05 -10.61
C ALA A 244 -2.88 8.61 -9.47
N TYR A 245 -3.50 9.28 -8.50
CA TYR A 245 -2.81 9.78 -7.30
C TYR A 245 -3.25 9.05 -6.04
N SER A 246 -2.30 8.73 -5.15
CA SER A 246 -2.61 8.15 -3.83
C SER A 246 -2.75 9.21 -2.75
N VAL A 247 -3.62 8.92 -1.77
CA VAL A 247 -3.76 9.69 -0.53
C VAL A 247 -3.83 8.77 0.69
N HIS A 248 -3.21 9.13 1.81
CA HIS A 248 -3.27 8.39 3.08
C HIS A 248 -3.97 9.22 4.17
N PRO A 249 -5.32 9.35 4.14
CA PRO A 249 -6.03 10.37 4.91
C PRO A 249 -6.27 10.00 6.38
N TYR A 250 -5.32 9.39 7.09
CA TYR A 250 -5.46 8.99 8.50
C TYR A 250 -6.04 10.10 9.41
N ALA A 251 -6.79 9.71 10.43
CA ALA A 251 -7.60 10.63 11.25
C ALA A 251 -6.79 11.74 11.96
N ASN A 252 -5.51 11.51 12.23
CA ASN A 252 -4.60 12.48 12.88
C ASN A 252 -3.98 13.48 11.89
N LYS A 253 -4.14 13.30 10.58
CA LYS A 253 -3.58 14.19 9.55
C LYS A 253 -4.34 15.51 9.43
N SER A 254 -5.54 15.58 9.96
CA SER A 254 -6.41 16.74 9.84
C SER A 254 -7.17 17.01 11.13
N PRO A 255 -7.26 18.28 11.56
CA PRO A 255 -8.21 18.65 12.61
C PRO A 255 -9.65 18.55 12.10
N GLN A 256 -10.60 18.43 13.03
CA GLN A 256 -12.02 18.61 12.71
C GLN A 256 -12.33 20.10 12.46
N PRO A 257 -13.28 20.44 11.56
CA PRO A 257 -14.01 19.53 10.67
C PRO A 257 -13.12 19.03 9.52
N TRP A 258 -13.07 17.70 9.33
CA TRP A 258 -12.07 17.09 8.46
C TRP A 258 -12.24 17.41 6.97
N ALA A 259 -13.48 17.48 6.47
CA ALA A 259 -13.76 17.60 5.04
C ALA A 259 -13.16 18.85 4.38
N ALA A 260 -13.08 19.97 5.10
CA ALA A 260 -12.45 21.19 4.59
C ALA A 260 -10.95 20.98 4.38
N THR A 261 -10.27 20.42 5.40
CA THR A 261 -8.84 20.10 5.33
C THR A 261 -8.55 19.06 4.24
N TRP A 262 -9.39 18.04 4.10
CA TRP A 262 -9.25 17.05 3.02
C TRP A 262 -9.37 17.69 1.64
N GLU A 263 -10.36 18.58 1.44
CA GLU A 263 -10.55 19.27 0.17
C GLU A 263 -9.35 20.12 -0.20
N GLU A 264 -8.81 20.86 0.76
CA GLU A 264 -7.62 21.71 0.58
C GLU A 264 -6.37 20.89 0.26
N ASN A 265 -6.15 19.76 0.93
CA ASN A 265 -4.89 19.01 0.79
C ASN A 265 -4.90 18.05 -0.41
N TYR A 266 -6.04 17.44 -0.73
CA TYR A 266 -6.07 16.41 -1.78
C TYR A 266 -7.40 16.25 -2.52
N GLY A 267 -8.53 16.64 -1.92
CA GLY A 267 -9.85 16.42 -2.50
C GLY A 267 -10.07 17.08 -3.85
N PHE A 268 -9.51 18.27 -4.03
CA PHE A 268 -9.56 18.99 -5.30
C PHE A 268 -8.99 18.15 -6.47
N ALA A 269 -8.02 17.27 -6.22
CA ALA A 269 -7.38 16.46 -7.26
C ALA A 269 -8.38 15.49 -7.91
N ALA A 270 -9.36 15.02 -7.15
CA ALA A 270 -10.40 14.10 -7.63
C ALA A 270 -11.35 14.75 -8.65
N ASP A 271 -11.35 16.08 -8.81
CA ASP A 271 -12.15 16.75 -9.85
C ASP A 271 -11.50 16.65 -11.24
N THR A 272 -10.21 16.28 -11.31
CA THR A 272 -9.43 16.25 -12.55
C THR A 272 -8.80 14.88 -12.84
N TRP A 273 -8.34 14.18 -11.80
CA TRP A 273 -7.66 12.89 -11.93
C TRP A 273 -8.33 11.82 -11.06
N PRO A 274 -8.19 10.53 -11.41
CA PRO A 274 -8.53 9.48 -10.47
C PRO A 274 -7.64 9.57 -9.22
N VAL A 275 -8.27 9.55 -8.06
CA VAL A 275 -7.60 9.50 -6.76
C VAL A 275 -7.94 8.20 -6.06
N PHE A 276 -6.98 7.67 -5.32
CA PHE A 276 -7.09 6.42 -4.58
C PHE A 276 -6.59 6.63 -3.14
N ALA A 277 -7.47 6.51 -2.15
CA ALA A 277 -7.07 6.48 -0.75
C ALA A 277 -6.48 5.10 -0.42
N THR A 278 -5.18 4.91 -0.62
CA THR A 278 -4.52 3.58 -0.56
C THR A 278 -4.28 3.08 0.85
N GLU A 279 -4.30 3.98 1.84
CA GLU A 279 -4.28 3.63 3.26
C GLU A 279 -5.05 4.60 4.16
N PHE A 280 -5.86 4.05 5.06
CA PHE A 280 -6.44 4.74 6.21
C PHE A 280 -7.09 3.70 7.13
N SER A 281 -7.61 4.13 8.28
CA SER A 281 -8.15 3.23 9.30
C SER A 281 -9.54 3.65 9.78
N HIS A 282 -10.08 2.97 10.80
CA HIS A 282 -11.44 3.24 11.28
C HIS A 282 -11.53 4.52 12.12
N ASP A 283 -10.51 4.76 12.95
CA ASP A 283 -10.39 5.94 13.81
C ASP A 283 -8.91 6.23 14.14
N SER A 284 -8.67 7.18 15.07
CA SER A 284 -7.33 7.56 15.51
C SER A 284 -6.63 6.54 16.42
N LYS A 285 -7.33 5.57 16.99
CA LYS A 285 -6.74 4.51 17.81
C LYS A 285 -6.16 3.39 16.95
N ASP A 286 -6.69 3.24 15.74
CA ASP A 286 -6.23 2.26 14.77
C ASP A 286 -5.12 2.79 13.85
N ILE A 287 -4.44 3.88 14.23
CA ILE A 287 -3.28 4.42 13.50
C ILE A 287 -2.05 3.56 13.87
N PRO A 288 -1.25 3.08 12.91
CA PRO A 288 0.00 2.39 13.21
C PRO A 288 0.89 3.26 14.10
N GLU A 289 1.47 2.70 15.17
CA GLU A 289 2.30 3.43 16.15
C GLU A 289 3.48 4.21 15.53
N LEU A 290 3.84 3.89 14.29
CA LEU A 290 4.87 4.56 13.50
C LEU A 290 4.48 5.99 13.03
N ILE A 291 3.21 6.39 13.14
CA ILE A 291 2.71 7.73 12.75
C ILE A 291 2.32 8.53 14.01
N ASP A 292 3.30 8.88 14.84
CA ASP A 292 3.16 9.95 15.85
C ASP A 292 3.98 11.19 15.42
N PRO A 293 3.35 12.24 14.86
CA PRO A 293 4.04 13.46 14.44
C PRO A 293 4.54 14.32 15.61
N GLU A 294 4.13 14.03 16.85
CA GLU A 294 4.55 14.75 18.07
C GLU A 294 5.56 13.96 18.91
N LYS A 295 5.58 12.64 18.81
CA LYS A 295 6.52 11.78 19.54
C LYS A 295 7.46 11.07 18.58
N GLY A 296 8.60 11.72 18.30
CA GLY A 296 9.78 10.98 17.89
C GLY A 296 9.99 9.79 18.84
N PHE A 297 10.31 8.61 18.26
CA PHE A 297 10.61 7.32 18.91
C PHE A 297 10.39 7.28 20.44
N VAL A 298 9.35 6.57 20.88
CA VAL A 298 9.13 6.32 22.31
C VAL A 298 10.30 5.52 22.87
N SER A 299 11.17 6.20 23.61
CA SER A 299 11.76 5.63 24.83
C SER A 299 10.78 5.89 25.98
N ASP A 300 10.71 4.92 26.89
CA ASP A 300 9.69 4.75 27.92
C ASP A 300 9.21 6.02 28.64
N ASN A 301 7.92 5.99 28.95
CA ASN A 301 7.16 6.80 29.91
C ASN A 301 6.54 8.10 29.38
N PHE A 302 5.30 8.04 28.89
CA PHE A 302 4.28 9.04 29.24
C PHE A 302 2.86 8.48 29.02
N LYS A 303 2.10 8.32 30.11
CA LYS A 303 0.67 8.02 30.06
C LYS A 303 -0.08 9.27 29.57
N LEU A 304 -0.60 9.23 28.34
CA LEU A 304 -1.57 10.24 27.90
C LEU A 304 -2.93 9.94 28.55
N LYS A 305 -3.48 10.92 29.27
CA LYS A 305 -4.89 10.89 29.70
C LYS A 305 -5.77 11.07 28.46
N VAL A 306 -6.28 9.96 27.94
CA VAL A 306 -7.43 9.95 27.04
C VAL A 306 -8.63 10.50 27.83
N PRO A 307 -9.41 11.47 27.31
CA PRO A 307 -10.69 11.80 27.92
C PRO A 307 -11.57 10.56 27.85
N GLU A 308 -12.04 10.05 28.99
CA GLU A 308 -13.06 9.01 29.03
C GLU A 308 -14.34 9.52 28.38
N LYS A 309 -14.48 9.33 27.07
CA LYS A 309 -15.81 9.12 26.49
C LYS A 309 -16.12 7.64 26.67
N GLY A 310 -17.20 7.39 27.39
CA GLY A 310 -17.64 6.08 27.84
C GLY A 310 -17.77 5.05 26.71
N PRO A 311 -17.97 3.77 27.07
CA PRO A 311 -18.00 2.68 26.09
C PRO A 311 -19.05 2.97 25.01
N ILE A 312 -18.65 2.85 23.75
CA ILE A 312 -19.59 2.78 22.62
C ILE A 312 -20.41 1.51 22.83
N ARG A 313 -21.53 1.63 23.55
CA ARG A 313 -22.52 0.57 23.71
C ARG A 313 -23.58 0.77 22.64
N GLY A 314 -23.29 0.27 21.45
CA GLY A 314 -24.29 0.00 20.43
C GLY A 314 -24.22 -1.47 20.08
N ASN A 315 -25.10 -2.29 20.64
CA ASN A 315 -25.34 -3.63 20.08
C ASN A 315 -25.87 -3.42 18.65
N ILE A 316 -25.03 -3.69 17.64
CA ILE A 316 -25.44 -3.68 16.24
C ILE A 316 -26.35 -4.90 16.03
N LEU A 317 -27.66 -4.71 16.18
CA LEU A 317 -28.66 -5.68 15.77
C LEU A 317 -28.78 -5.59 14.24
N THR A 318 -28.13 -6.50 13.54
CA THR A 318 -28.20 -6.60 12.07
C THR A 318 -29.56 -7.17 11.67
N LYS A 319 -30.48 -6.30 11.19
CA LYS A 319 -31.64 -6.73 10.41
C LYS A 319 -31.28 -6.69 8.93
N PRO A 320 -31.51 -7.76 8.14
CA PRO A 320 -31.30 -7.74 6.70
C PRO A 320 -32.06 -6.57 6.06
N GLY A 321 -31.37 -5.77 5.25
CA GLY A 321 -31.96 -4.67 4.47
C GLY A 321 -31.97 -3.29 5.14
N VAL A 322 -31.64 -3.16 6.43
CA VAL A 322 -31.56 -1.85 7.10
C VAL A 322 -30.12 -1.29 6.97
N PRO A 323 -29.91 -0.08 6.41
CA PRO A 323 -28.59 0.55 6.40
C PRO A 323 -28.07 0.74 7.83
N ILE A 324 -26.79 0.45 8.05
CA ILE A 324 -26.16 0.54 9.37
C ILE A 324 -25.70 1.98 9.60
N ASP A 325 -26.02 2.52 10.77
CA ASP A 325 -25.67 3.87 11.21
C ASP A 325 -24.70 3.75 12.39
N PHE A 326 -23.43 4.07 12.16
CA PHE A 326 -22.48 4.37 13.24
C PHE A 326 -22.61 5.86 13.58
N ASP A 327 -22.10 6.31 14.74
CA ASP A 327 -22.17 7.74 15.12
C ASP A 327 -21.72 8.63 13.94
N GLY A 328 -22.54 9.60 13.55
CA GLY A 328 -22.31 10.42 12.35
C GLY A 328 -20.99 11.20 12.41
N ASP A 329 -20.55 11.55 13.62
CA ASP A 329 -19.29 12.28 13.86
C ASP A 329 -18.06 11.36 13.89
N HIS A 330 -18.27 10.04 13.76
CA HIS A 330 -17.20 9.07 13.70
C HIS A 330 -16.37 9.23 12.41
N TYR A 331 -15.03 9.29 12.54
CA TYR A 331 -14.12 9.48 11.40
C TYR A 331 -14.43 8.49 10.26
N GLY A 332 -14.61 7.20 10.55
CA GLY A 332 -14.92 6.19 9.55
C GLY A 332 -16.15 6.50 8.68
N ASN A 333 -17.22 7.06 9.27
CA ASN A 333 -18.40 7.48 8.49
C ASN A 333 -18.08 8.70 7.62
N GLN A 334 -17.42 9.70 8.21
CA GLN A 334 -17.09 10.95 7.54
C GLN A 334 -16.16 10.72 6.35
N ILE A 335 -15.11 9.90 6.52
CA ILE A 335 -14.16 9.62 5.45
C ILE A 335 -14.79 8.81 4.33
N ILE A 336 -15.54 7.73 4.63
CA ILE A 336 -16.22 6.95 3.57
C ILE A 336 -17.21 7.82 2.80
N SER A 337 -17.99 8.63 3.53
CA SER A 337 -18.95 9.54 2.89
C SER A 337 -18.27 10.57 2.00
N TYR A 338 -17.12 11.11 2.43
CA TYR A 338 -16.35 12.06 1.65
C TYR A 338 -15.71 11.43 0.41
N LEU A 339 -14.98 10.33 0.59
CA LEU A 339 -14.29 9.62 -0.50
C LEU A 339 -15.29 9.19 -1.59
N GLU A 340 -16.40 8.56 -1.22
CA GLU A 340 -17.36 8.06 -2.22
C GLU A 340 -18.14 9.17 -2.92
N ARG A 341 -18.45 10.29 -2.24
CA ARG A 341 -19.05 11.46 -2.91
C ARG A 341 -18.12 12.10 -3.95
N LYS A 342 -16.81 12.05 -3.71
CA LYS A 342 -15.79 12.55 -4.64
C LYS A 342 -15.35 11.48 -5.67
N GLY A 343 -15.95 10.29 -5.65
CA GLY A 343 -15.56 9.18 -6.53
C GLY A 343 -14.17 8.60 -6.26
N ILE A 344 -13.61 8.85 -5.06
CA ILE A 344 -12.28 8.40 -4.66
C ILE A 344 -12.35 6.94 -4.25
N SER A 345 -11.60 6.10 -4.95
CA SER A 345 -11.41 4.68 -4.62
C SER A 345 -10.60 4.52 -3.33
N TRP A 346 -10.73 3.40 -2.62
CA TRP A 346 -10.11 3.30 -1.30
C TRP A 346 -9.72 1.88 -0.86
N CYS A 347 -8.64 1.78 -0.08
CA CYS A 347 -8.15 0.61 0.62
C CYS A 347 -7.84 0.95 2.08
N ILE A 348 -8.34 0.13 3.00
CA ILE A 348 -8.03 0.30 4.43
C ILE A 348 -6.79 -0.49 4.85
N TRP A 349 -6.17 -0.06 5.94
CA TRP A 349 -5.03 -0.71 6.59
C TRP A 349 -5.47 -1.39 7.90
N VAL A 350 -5.15 -2.65 8.21
CA VAL A 350 -4.55 -3.74 7.42
C VAL A 350 -5.18 -5.08 7.82
N PHE A 351 -5.32 -6.02 6.89
CA PHE A 351 -5.83 -7.38 7.12
C PHE A 351 -4.78 -8.31 7.73
N ASP A 352 -4.32 -7.96 8.93
CA ASP A 352 -3.28 -8.66 9.67
C ASP A 352 -3.57 -8.58 11.18
N PRO A 353 -3.15 -9.58 11.99
CA PRO A 353 -3.38 -9.54 13.44
C PRO A 353 -2.27 -8.88 14.25
N ASP A 354 -1.07 -8.69 13.67
CA ASP A 354 0.11 -8.23 14.40
C ASP A 354 0.49 -6.79 14.06
N TRP A 355 0.25 -6.35 12.82
CA TRP A 355 0.55 -4.99 12.39
C TRP A 355 -0.36 -3.96 13.05
N GLY A 356 0.20 -2.76 13.31
CA GLY A 356 -0.52 -1.66 13.92
C GLY A 356 -1.80 -1.33 13.13
N GLY A 357 -2.92 -1.17 13.83
CA GLY A 357 -4.23 -0.97 13.21
C GLY A 357 -4.85 -2.24 12.61
N GLY A 358 -4.37 -3.43 13.00
CA GLY A 358 -4.84 -4.74 12.51
C GLY A 358 -6.37 -4.90 12.53
N LYS A 359 -6.90 -5.47 11.45
CA LYS A 359 -8.35 -5.65 11.23
C LYS A 359 -8.86 -7.04 11.62
N ILE A 360 -7.95 -7.97 11.89
CA ILE A 360 -8.25 -9.25 12.51
C ILE A 360 -7.51 -9.36 13.83
N LYS A 361 -8.03 -10.13 14.79
CA LYS A 361 -7.39 -10.31 16.10
C LYS A 361 -6.44 -11.51 16.16
N SER A 362 -6.58 -12.42 15.20
CA SER A 362 -5.76 -13.62 15.06
C SER A 362 -5.94 -14.20 13.66
N TRP A 363 -5.08 -15.15 13.30
CA TRP A 363 -5.15 -15.89 12.04
C TRP A 363 -6.36 -16.85 11.91
N ASN A 364 -7.20 -16.94 12.95
CA ASN A 364 -8.55 -17.51 12.84
C ASN A 364 -9.57 -16.52 12.23
N TYR A 365 -9.10 -15.35 11.78
CA TYR A 365 -9.90 -14.29 11.14
C TYR A 365 -11.01 -13.71 12.02
N GLU A 366 -10.81 -13.68 13.34
CA GLU A 366 -11.75 -12.98 14.23
C GLU A 366 -11.71 -11.48 13.95
N PRO A 367 -12.82 -10.83 13.54
CA PRO A 367 -12.80 -9.44 13.09
C PRO A 367 -12.75 -8.44 14.26
N THR A 368 -12.02 -7.34 14.07
CA THR A 368 -12.14 -6.15 14.94
C THR A 368 -13.44 -5.38 14.66
N GLU A 369 -13.75 -4.38 15.48
CA GLU A 369 -14.89 -3.49 15.21
C GLU A 369 -14.71 -2.70 13.92
N GLY A 370 -13.50 -2.18 13.67
CA GLY A 370 -13.15 -1.52 12.42
C GLY A 370 -13.37 -2.43 11.20
N LEU A 371 -13.00 -3.72 11.27
CA LEU A 371 -13.26 -4.64 10.16
C LEU A 371 -14.75 -4.90 9.91
N LYS A 372 -15.56 -5.00 10.98
CA LYS A 372 -17.01 -5.14 10.83
C LYS A 372 -17.61 -3.92 10.13
N PHE A 373 -17.19 -2.71 10.52
CA PHE A 373 -17.56 -1.47 9.87
C PHE A 373 -17.21 -1.50 8.37
N PHE A 374 -15.94 -1.75 8.04
CA PHE A 374 -15.46 -1.68 6.66
C PHE A 374 -15.95 -2.83 5.78
N SER A 375 -16.27 -4.00 6.34
CA SER A 375 -17.00 -5.06 5.61
C SER A 375 -18.34 -4.55 5.10
N GLU A 376 -19.08 -3.77 5.89
CA GLU A 376 -20.35 -3.22 5.45
C GLU A 376 -20.15 -2.02 4.50
N ALA A 377 -19.09 -1.23 4.68
CA ALA A 377 -18.69 -0.19 3.73
C ALA A 377 -18.31 -0.75 2.34
N MET A 378 -17.49 -1.80 2.29
CA MET A 378 -17.08 -2.47 1.04
C MET A 378 -18.30 -3.02 0.28
N LYS A 379 -19.33 -3.45 1.00
CA LYS A 379 -20.60 -3.94 0.43
C LYS A 379 -21.58 -2.82 0.07
N GLY A 380 -21.24 -1.54 0.29
CA GLY A 380 -22.12 -0.40 0.01
C GLY A 380 -23.34 -0.33 0.93
N ARG A 381 -23.22 -0.79 2.17
CA ARG A 381 -24.37 -0.96 3.10
C ARG A 381 -24.47 0.09 4.18
N LEU A 382 -23.49 1.00 4.29
CA LEU A 382 -23.57 2.09 5.24
C LEU A 382 -24.64 3.08 4.79
N LYS A 383 -25.28 3.73 5.77
CA LYS A 383 -26.25 4.80 5.49
C LYS A 383 -25.63 5.96 4.70
N VAL A 384 -24.36 6.28 4.95
CA VAL A 384 -23.64 7.39 4.30
C VAL A 384 -23.29 7.14 2.82
N GLN A 385 -23.52 5.92 2.31
CA GLN A 385 -23.30 5.53 0.91
C GLN A 385 -24.61 5.43 0.10
N LYS A 386 -25.75 5.66 0.76
CA LYS A 386 -27.09 5.72 0.15
C LYS A 386 -27.56 7.15 0.10
#